data_AF-A0A0A2FYC3-F1
#
_entry.id   AF-A0A0A2FYC3-F1
#
_cell.length_a   1.000
_cell.length_b   1.000
_cell.length_c   1.000
_cell.angle_alpha   90.00
_cell.angle_beta   90.00
_cell.angle_gamma   90.00
#
_symmetry.space_group_name_H-M   'P 1'
#
loop_
_entity.id
_entity.type
_entity.pdbx_description
1 polymer ?
#
loop_
_entity_poly.entity_id
_entity_poly.type
_entity_poly.pdbx_seq_one_letter_code
_entity_poly.pdbx_strand_id
1 'polypeptide(L)'
;SPPQKSYPTYRCPKCGNESVGIYAKIAKCRHEGCGFVIFREVCGTFLSEDNLRDLINIKRTPILKGLVSKAGKKFNARLVLQDDNSTTFEFEGKKKKG
;
A
#
# COMPACT_ATOMS: atom_id res chain seq x y z
N SER A 1 26.07 -18.26 -12.23
CA SER A 1 25.55 -17.40 -11.16
C SER A 1 24.05 -17.57 -11.08
N PRO A 2 23.44 -17.83 -9.90
CA PRO A 2 21.98 -17.83 -9.80
C PRO A 2 21.47 -16.46 -10.28
N PRO A 3 20.40 -16.39 -11.08
CA PRO A 3 19.88 -15.12 -11.56
C PRO A 3 19.54 -14.29 -10.34
N GLN A 4 20.22 -13.14 -10.20
CA GLN A 4 19.85 -12.13 -9.24
C GLN A 4 18.40 -11.81 -9.51
N LYS A 5 17.48 -12.27 -8.65
CA LYS A 5 16.06 -11.92 -8.72
C LYS A 5 16.01 -10.40 -8.59
N SER A 6 15.97 -9.71 -9.73
CA SER A 6 15.86 -8.27 -9.80
C SER A 6 14.46 -7.95 -9.33
N TYR A 7 14.28 -7.77 -8.03
CA TYR A 7 13.01 -7.33 -7.49
C TYR A 7 12.74 -5.94 -8.06
N PRO A 8 11.57 -5.71 -8.65
CA PRO A 8 11.25 -4.43 -9.25
C PRO A 8 11.45 -3.31 -8.22
N THR A 9 12.30 -2.35 -8.56
CA THR A 9 12.50 -1.14 -7.77
C THR A 9 11.39 -0.17 -8.10
N TYR A 10 10.58 0.20 -7.10
CA TYR A 10 9.49 1.15 -7.30
C TYR A 10 9.92 2.57 -6.95
N ARG A 11 9.38 3.54 -7.69
CA ARG A 11 9.59 4.96 -7.44
C ARG A 11 8.85 5.36 -6.16
N CYS A 12 9.60 5.90 -5.20
CA CYS A 12 9.03 6.35 -3.94
C CYS A 12 8.11 7.54 -4.20
N PRO A 13 6.84 7.50 -3.76
CA PRO A 13 5.90 8.60 -3.99
C PRO A 13 6.22 9.81 -3.09
N LYS A 14 7.04 9.64 -2.06
CA LYS A 14 7.50 10.71 -1.16
C LYS A 14 8.69 11.49 -1.70
N CYS A 15 9.73 10.81 -2.18
CA CYS A 15 11.00 11.44 -2.60
C CYS A 15 11.31 11.30 -4.09
N GLY A 16 10.52 10.53 -4.85
CA GLY A 16 10.73 10.35 -6.28
C GLY A 16 11.88 9.42 -6.67
N ASN A 17 12.63 8.86 -5.72
CA ASN A 17 13.73 7.93 -5.99
C ASN A 17 13.24 6.49 -6.22
N GLU A 18 13.83 5.75 -7.17
CA GLU A 18 13.55 4.33 -7.46
C GLU A 18 14.12 3.39 -6.39
N SER A 19 13.60 3.52 -5.18
CA SER A 19 14.24 3.00 -3.99
C SER A 19 13.31 2.24 -3.06
N VAL A 20 12.01 2.11 -3.36
CA VAL A 20 11.11 1.37 -2.46
C VAL A 20 11.38 -0.13 -2.57
N GLY A 21 11.79 -0.72 -1.45
CA GLY A 21 11.93 -2.16 -1.28
C GLY A 21 10.68 -2.76 -0.64
N ILE A 22 10.22 -3.90 -1.17
CA ILE A 22 9.16 -4.69 -0.56
C ILE A 22 9.80 -5.73 0.37
N TYR A 23 9.42 -5.70 1.64
CA TYR A 23 9.86 -6.62 2.69
C TYR A 23 8.68 -7.47 3.16
N ALA A 24 8.92 -8.49 3.97
CA ALA A 24 7.88 -9.41 4.43
C ALA A 24 6.68 -8.73 5.10
N LYS A 25 6.88 -7.65 5.87
CA LYS A 25 5.80 -6.97 6.61
C LYS A 25 5.48 -5.56 6.14
N ILE A 26 6.40 -4.92 5.42
CA ILE A 26 6.31 -3.51 5.04
C ILE A 26 6.91 -3.30 3.64
N ALA A 27 6.49 -2.24 2.97
CA ALA A 27 7.22 -1.65 1.86
C ALA A 27 7.80 -0.31 2.33
N LYS A 28 9.11 -0.09 2.20
CA LYS A 28 9.74 1.16 2.64
C LYS A 28 10.73 1.68 1.61
N CYS A 29 10.87 3.00 1.58
CA CYS A 29 11.90 3.65 0.80
C CYS A 29 13.28 3.30 1.36
N ARG A 30 14.23 2.93 0.49
CA ARG A 30 15.63 2.64 0.86
C ARG A 30 16.49 3.89 0.93
N HIS A 31 16.03 5.02 0.40
CA HIS A 31 16.75 6.27 0.46
C HIS A 31 16.85 6.77 1.91
N GLU A 32 18.07 7.03 2.36
CA GLU A 32 18.34 7.58 3.68
C GLU A 32 17.69 8.97 3.82
N GLY A 33 17.07 9.24 4.98
CA GLY A 33 16.26 10.46 5.18
C GLY A 33 14.83 10.40 4.64
N CYS A 34 14.48 9.41 3.80
CA CYS A 34 13.11 9.23 3.34
C CYS A 34 12.34 8.26 4.26
N GLY A 35 11.58 8.81 5.21
CA GLY A 35 10.73 8.02 6.13
C GLY A 35 9.44 7.45 5.51
N PHE A 36 9.43 7.11 4.21
CA PHE A 36 8.27 6.51 3.57
C PHE A 36 8.17 5.02 3.91
N VAL A 37 7.05 4.62 4.51
CA VAL A 37 6.75 3.23 4.88
C VAL A 37 5.25 2.95 4.71
N ILE A 38 4.95 1.79 4.14
CA ILE A 38 3.61 1.23 4.01
C ILE A 38 3.61 -0.14 4.70
N PHE A 39 2.60 -0.40 5.52
CA PHE A 39 2.39 -1.72 6.10
C PHE A 39 1.72 -2.64 5.08
N ARG A 40 2.23 -3.87 4.98
CA ARG A 40 1.59 -4.92 4.15
C ARG A 40 0.36 -5.47 4.82
N GLU A 41 0.30 -5.45 6.14
CA GLU A 41 -0.89 -5.87 6.86
C GLU A 41 -1.77 -4.65 7.17
N VAL A 42 -3.00 -4.69 6.68
CA VAL A 42 -3.98 -3.62 6.83
C VAL A 42 -5.32 -4.24 7.19
N CYS A 43 -5.85 -3.91 8.37
CA CYS A 43 -7.14 -4.44 8.86
C CYS A 43 -7.24 -5.98 8.78
N GLY A 44 -6.17 -6.69 9.17
CA GLY A 44 -6.11 -8.15 9.13
C GLY A 44 -6.02 -8.77 7.73
N THR A 45 -5.81 -7.94 6.69
CA THR A 45 -5.58 -8.39 5.32
C THR A 45 -4.15 -8.08 4.90
N PHE A 46 -3.51 -9.04 4.25
CA PHE A 46 -2.15 -8.87 3.74
C PHE A 46 -2.16 -8.40 2.28
N LEU A 47 -1.40 -7.35 2.00
CA LEU A 47 -1.24 -6.79 0.67
C LEU A 47 -0.23 -7.63 -0.13
N SER A 48 -0.70 -8.16 -1.24
CA SER A 48 0.13 -8.74 -2.29
C SER A 48 1.09 -7.70 -2.88
N GLU A 49 2.14 -8.17 -3.55
CA GLU A 49 3.10 -7.29 -4.21
C GLU A 49 2.45 -6.42 -5.28
N ASP A 50 1.47 -6.96 -6.03
CA ASP A 50 0.65 -6.20 -6.97
C ASP A 50 -0.13 -5.06 -6.29
N ASN A 51 -0.74 -5.32 -5.13
CA ASN A 51 -1.46 -4.27 -4.39
C ASN A 51 -0.50 -3.16 -3.94
N LEU A 52 0.69 -3.52 -3.45
CA LEU A 52 1.70 -2.53 -3.09
C LEU A 52 2.19 -1.75 -4.31
N ARG A 53 2.41 -2.44 -5.43
CA ARG A 53 2.80 -1.82 -6.69
C ARG A 53 1.77 -0.79 -7.14
N ASP A 54 0.50 -1.13 -7.13
CA ASP A 54 -0.58 -0.21 -7.49
C ASP A 54 -0.68 0.94 -6.49
N LEU A 55 -0.56 0.67 -5.20
CA LEU A 55 -0.55 1.70 -4.17
C LEU A 55 0.62 2.68 -4.30
N ILE A 56 1.79 2.22 -4.74
CA ILE A 56 2.97 3.06 -4.91
C ILE A 56 2.91 3.86 -6.22
N ASN A 57 2.51 3.23 -7.33
CA ASN A 57 2.53 3.86 -8.66
C ASN A 57 1.26 4.65 -8.96
N ILE A 58 0.09 4.11 -8.59
CA ILE A 58 -1.24 4.64 -8.90
C ILE A 58 -1.81 5.40 -7.67
N LYS A 59 -1.15 5.33 -6.51
CA LYS A 59 -1.65 5.83 -5.21
C LYS A 59 -2.94 5.15 -4.75
N ARG A 60 -3.35 4.03 -5.34
CA ARG A 60 -4.60 3.34 -4.99
C ARG A 60 -4.53 1.86 -5.32
N THR A 61 -5.03 1.00 -4.43
CA THR A 61 -5.17 -0.44 -4.68
C THR A 61 -6.49 -0.76 -5.40
N PRO A 62 -6.60 -1.96 -5.99
CA PRO A 62 -7.90 -2.57 -6.22
C PRO A 62 -8.68 -2.75 -4.90
N ILE A 63 -9.95 -3.12 -5.01
CA ILE A 63 -10.82 -3.33 -3.84
C ILE A 63 -10.26 -4.51 -3.04
N LEU A 64 -9.81 -4.22 -1.82
CA LEU A 64 -9.41 -5.23 -0.86
C LEU A 64 -10.68 -5.79 -0.22
N LYS A 65 -10.84 -7.11 -0.29
CA LYS A 65 -12.02 -7.80 0.24
C LYS A 65 -11.70 -8.41 1.60
N GLY A 66 -12.66 -8.38 2.51
CA GLY A 66 -12.54 -9.04 3.82
C GLY A 66 -11.67 -8.27 4.83
N LEU A 67 -11.48 -6.96 4.64
CA LEU A 67 -10.86 -6.09 5.64
C LEU A 67 -11.69 -6.13 6.93
N VAL A 68 -11.04 -6.21 8.09
CA VAL A 68 -11.71 -6.27 9.40
C VAL A 68 -11.54 -4.92 10.12
N SER A 69 -12.67 -4.31 10.48
CA SER A 69 -12.67 -3.07 11.27
C SER A 69 -12.29 -3.33 12.72
N LYS A 70 -11.94 -2.26 13.47
CA LYS A 70 -11.69 -2.37 14.92
C LYS A 70 -12.86 -2.98 15.70
N ALA A 71 -14.09 -2.84 15.18
CA ALA A 71 -15.30 -3.43 15.74
C ALA A 71 -15.54 -4.90 15.32
N GLY A 72 -14.58 -5.54 14.64
CA GLY A 72 -14.69 -6.93 14.17
C GLY A 72 -15.55 -7.13 12.91
N LYS A 73 -16.12 -6.06 12.34
CA LYS A 73 -16.93 -6.15 11.12
C LYS A 73 -16.06 -6.23 9.88
N LYS A 74 -16.40 -7.17 8.97
CA LYS A 74 -15.77 -7.29 7.66
C LYS A 74 -16.33 -6.24 6.69
N PHE A 75 -15.46 -5.63 5.90
CA PHE A 75 -15.81 -4.68 4.86
C PHE A 75 -14.86 -4.80 3.67
N ASN A 76 -15.25 -4.21 2.55
CA ASN A 76 -14.43 -4.12 1.35
C ASN A 76 -14.13 -2.65 1.09
N ALA A 77 -12.87 -2.31 0.83
CA ALA A 77 -12.45 -0.96 0.53
C ALA A 77 -11.16 -0.97 -0.28
N ARG A 78 -10.89 0.13 -0.97
CA ARG A 78 -9.61 0.39 -1.61
C ARG A 78 -8.72 1.11 -0.61
N LEU A 79 -7.43 0.81 -0.63
CA LEU A 79 -6.45 1.57 0.12
C LEU A 79 -5.91 2.66 -0.81
N VAL A 80 -5.96 3.91 -0.36
CA VAL A 80 -5.51 5.08 -1.11
C VAL A 80 -4.35 5.72 -0.36
N LEU A 81 -3.25 5.96 -1.06
CA LEU A 81 -2.10 6.68 -0.53
C LEU A 81 -2.33 8.19 -0.72
N GLN A 82 -2.37 8.91 0.39
CA GLN A 82 -2.52 10.35 0.40
C GLN A 82 -1.18 11.06 0.19
N ASP A 83 -1.21 12.36 -0.11
CA ASP A 83 -0.01 13.17 -0.35
C ASP A 83 0.86 13.36 0.90
N ASP A 84 0.26 13.25 2.09
CA ASP A 84 0.98 13.22 3.37
C ASP A 84 1.67 11.87 3.64
N ASN A 85 1.53 10.90 2.74
CA ASN A 85 2.00 9.51 2.84
C ASN A 85 1.22 8.66 3.85
N SER A 86 0.09 9.14 4.34
CA SER A 86 -0.87 8.30 5.07
C SER A 86 -1.68 7.44 4.10
N THR A 87 -2.26 6.35 4.61
CA THR A 87 -3.19 5.53 3.84
C THR A 87 -4.61 5.67 4.38
N THR A 88 -5.56 5.90 3.48
CA THR A 88 -6.99 6.00 3.81
C THR A 88 -7.79 4.91 3.11
N PHE A 89 -8.94 4.57 3.68
CA PHE A 89 -9.86 3.63 3.07
C PHE A 89 -10.88 4.38 2.23
N GLU A 90 -10.96 4.02 0.97
CA GLU A 90 -11.99 4.49 0.07
C GLU A 90 -12.94 3.34 -0.24
N PHE A 91 -14.17 3.48 0.26
CA PHE A 91 -15.22 2.50 0.06
C PHE A 91 -15.88 2.77 -1.29
N GLU A 92 -16.21 1.73 -2.05
CA GLU A 92 -17.06 1.89 -3.22
C GLU A 92 -18.44 2.33 -2.75
N GLY A 93 -18.68 3.63 -2.84
CA GLY A 93 -19.85 4.25 -2.27
C GLY A 93 -21.14 3.68 -2.86
N LYS A 94 -22.03 3.21 -1.99
CA LYS A 94 -23.33 3.90 -1.97
C LYS A 94 -23.08 5.24 -1.33
N LYS A 95 -23.21 6.33 -2.11
CA LYS A 95 -23.28 7.72 -1.62
C LYS A 95 -24.07 7.75 -0.30
N LYS A 96 -23.42 8.07 0.82
CA LYS A 96 -24.17 8.54 1.99
C LYS A 96 -24.48 10.01 1.73
N LYS A 97 -25.70 10.27 1.24
CA LYS A 97 -26.37 11.56 1.45
C LYS A 97 -26.53 11.72 2.96
N GLY A 98 -25.97 12.78 3.52
CA GLY A 98 -26.23 13.30 4.85
C GLY A 98 -26.25 14.80 4.73
#